data_AF-U5KCU2-F1
#
_entry.id   AF-U5KCU2-F1
#
_cell.length_a   1.000
_cell.length_b   1.000
_cell.length_c   1.000
_cell.angle_alpha   90.00
_cell.angle_beta   90.00
_cell.angle_gamma   90.00
#
_symmetry.space_group_name_H-M   'P 1'
#
loop_
_entity.id
_entity.type
_entity.pdbx_description
1 polymer ?
#
loop_
_entity_poly.entity_id
_entity_poly.type
_entity_poly.pdbx_seq_one_letter_code
_entity_poly.pdbx_strand_id
1 'polypeptide(L)' 'MTRSIKKNPFVANHLSAKIEKLNIREEKEIIVTWSRASTIIPTMIG' A
#
# COMPACT_ATOMS: atom_id res chain seq x y z
N MET A 1 -16.24 5.87 0.37
CA MET A 1 -16.05 6.20 -1.05
C MET A 1 -15.77 4.90 -1.79
N THR A 2 -16.77 4.39 -2.51
CA THR A 2 -16.65 3.14 -3.25
C THR A 2 -16.03 3.44 -4.61
N ARG A 3 -14.81 2.94 -4.87
CA ARG A 3 -14.24 2.99 -6.22
C ARG A 3 -14.92 1.96 -7.11
N SER A 4 -14.94 2.22 -8.42
CA SER A 4 -15.42 1.25 -9.39
C SER A 4 -14.55 0.00 -9.38
N ILE A 5 -15.18 -1.17 -9.23
CA ILE A 5 -14.53 -2.49 -9.22
C ILE A 5 -13.87 -2.81 -10.57
N LYS A 6 -14.38 -2.21 -11.66
CA LYS A 6 -13.81 -2.38 -13.02
C LYS A 6 -12.43 -1.74 -13.18
N LYS A 7 -12.05 -0.81 -12.29
CA LYS A 7 -10.74 -0.14 -12.32
C LYS A 7 -9.77 -0.87 -11.38
N ASN A 8 -8.50 -0.97 -11.78
CA ASN A 8 -7.46 -1.54 -10.93
C ASN A 8 -7.44 -0.90 -9.53
N PRO A 9 -7.04 -1.66 -8.49
CA PRO A 9 -6.84 -1.12 -7.15
C PRO A 9 -5.88 0.08 -7.22
N PHE A 10 -6.20 1.12 -6.45
CA PHE A 10 -5.39 2.32 -6.38
C PHE A 10 -4.51 2.20 -5.17
N VAL A 11 -3.23 2.44 -5.35
CA VAL A 11 -2.26 2.58 -4.26
C VAL A 11 -1.46 3.83 -4.55
N ALA A 12 -1.28 4.67 -3.54
CA ALA A 12 -0.46 5.85 -3.72
C ALA A 12 1.02 5.47 -3.92
N ASN A 13 1.67 6.10 -4.89
CA ASN A 13 3.06 5.80 -5.27
C ASN A 13 4.04 5.88 -4.07
N HIS A 14 3.86 6.86 -3.18
CA HIS A 14 4.69 6.99 -1.99
C HIS A 14 4.50 5.84 -0.99
N LEU A 15 3.30 5.25 -0.92
CA LEU A 15 3.02 4.11 -0.05
C LEU A 15 3.63 2.84 -0.64
N SER A 16 3.48 2.63 -1.96
CA SER A 16 4.12 1.50 -2.68
C SER A 16 5.63 1.50 -2.49
N ALA A 17 6.27 2.65 -2.72
CA ALA A 17 7.73 2.78 -2.60
C ALA A 17 8.25 2.55 -1.16
N LYS A 18 7.47 2.87 -0.12
CA LYS A 18 7.83 2.56 1.28
C LYS A 18 7.74 1.07 1.55
N ILE A 19 6.67 0.43 1.09
CA ILE A 19 6.41 -1.00 1.29
C ILE A 19 7.45 -1.84 0.55
N GLU A 20 7.78 -1.48 -0.70
CA GLU A 20 8.85 -2.15 -1.47
C GLU A 20 10.19 -2.12 -0.74
N LYS A 21 10.56 -0.97 -0.15
CA LYS A 21 11.81 -0.84 0.62
C LYS A 21 11.82 -1.72 1.87
N LEU A 22 10.69 -1.81 2.58
CA LEU A 22 10.56 -2.64 3.78
C LEU A 22 10.58 -4.12 3.43
N ASN A 23 9.88 -4.52 2.36
CA ASN A 23 9.88 -5.90 1.89
C ASN A 23 11.28 -6.36 1.43
N ILE A 24 12.08 -5.48 0.82
CA ILE A 24 13.48 -5.80 0.48
C ILE A 24 14.34 -6.03 1.72
N ARG A 25 14.05 -5.34 2.83
CA ARG A 25 14.79 -5.46 4.10
C ARG A 25 14.26 -6.57 5.00
N GLU A 26 13.10 -7.14 4.68
CA GLU A 26 12.38 -8.11 5.52
C GLU A 26 12.06 -7.58 6.94
N GLU A 27 11.97 -6.26 7.10
CA GLU A 27 11.72 -5.58 8.37
C GLU A 27 10.25 -5.17 8.50
N LYS A 28 9.68 -5.35 9.70
CA LYS A 28 8.31 -4.93 10.03
C LYS A 28 8.35 -3.63 10.83
N GLU A 29 8.06 -2.52 10.16
CA GLU A 29 8.01 -1.18 10.76
C GLU A 29 6.60 -0.58 10.70
N ILE A 30 6.28 0.32 11.64
CA ILE A 30 5.02 1.05 11.66
C ILE A 30 5.06 2.16 10.60
N ILE A 31 4.23 2.05 9.56
CA ILE A 31 4.12 3.07 8.51
C ILE A 31 2.96 4.03 8.80
N VAL A 32 3.27 5.30 9.05
CA VAL A 32 2.26 6.36 9.08
C VAL A 32 1.92 6.78 7.64
N THR A 33 0.64 6.75 7.29
CA THR A 33 0.13 7.17 5.98
C THR A 33 -1.13 8.02 6.11
N TRP A 34 -1.25 9.03 5.25
CA TRP A 34 -2.46 9.85 5.11
C TRP A 34 -3.30 9.42 3.90
N SER A 35 -2.85 8.41 3.15
CA SER A 35 -3.50 7.96 1.92
C SER A 35 -4.68 7.01 2.21
N ARG A 36 -5.78 7.58 2.67
CA ARG A 36 -7.06 6.87 2.93
C ARG A 36 -7.75 6.28 1.69
N ALA A 37 -7.28 6.61 0.50
CA ALA A 37 -7.84 6.11 -0.76
C ALA A 37 -7.16 4.81 -1.26
N SER A 38 -6.03 4.43 -0.65
CA SER A 38 -5.26 3.26 -1.08
C SER A 38 -5.96 1.96 -0.70
N THR A 39 -5.90 0.97 -1.59
CA THR A 39 -6.42 -0.38 -1.37
C THR A 39 -5.30 -1.28 -0.85
N ILE A 40 -5.60 -2.16 0.11
CA ILE A 40 -4.64 -3.14 0.61
C ILE A 40 -4.40 -4.20 -0.48
N ILE A 41 -3.12 -4.43 -0.83
CA ILE A 41 -2.67 -5.43 -1.81
C ILE A 41 -2.00 -6.59 -1.04
N PRO A 42 -1.98 -7.84 -1.56
CA PRO A 42 -1.35 -8.97 -0.89
C PRO A 42 0.12 -8.75 -0.45
N THR A 43 0.87 -7.89 -1.15
CA THR A 43 2.25 -7.52 -0.80
C THR A 43 2.38 -6.69 0.48
N MET A 44 1.25 -6.20 1.02
CA MET A 44 1.18 -5.44 2.25
C MET A 44 0.84 -6.32 3.47
N ILE A 45 0.76 -7.64 3.29
CA ILE A 45 0.43 -8.59 4.36
C ILE A 45 1.73 -9.03 5.04
N GLY A 46 1.88 -8.71 6.32
CA GLY A 46 3.04 -9.02 7.16
C GLY A 46 2.96 -8.30 8.49
#